data_AF-A0A8H3L881-F1
#
_entry.id   AF-A0A8H3L881-F1
#
_cell.length_a   1.000
_cell.length_b   1.000
_cell.length_c   1.000
_cell.angle_alpha   90.00
_cell.angle_beta   90.00
_cell.angle_gamma   90.00
#
_symmetry.space_group_name_H-M   'P 1'
#
loop_
_entity.id
_entity.type
_entity.pdbx_description
1 polymer ?
#
loop_
_entity_poly.entity_id
_entity_poly.type
_entity_poly.pdbx_seq_one_letter_code
_entity_poly.pdbx_strand_id
1 'polypeptide(L)'
;MYVPDRMHHADLGLFQYQLRFTVELLNLKYRSSSIKILEERLSQIPHYPNLKIFKSGFERLNRLTASEYRDLMKVMLFILDDLILDKNLNKNLCDLFSLWIDMYIWSHKQGYTKSDLYEFELMSKFSPSNLNLPKLHSWRFHLIPSIYQFGTVSEFTSETYELLHKTNVKQPYRMTNKCQINKQMQAIVRHQNIMTLIQKLQSRSYNTNIHHGKISKKFIKQLTQHTIDQVIDQLKNTQNLNNLWINGFEKLKSCIYDYFQDIEEWSIQDIENETIKINVCEFAYLNNNVIVRATPNYYGQASFSDVCIEMESSIPGYARRWAEAPVYIHPSG
;
A
#
# COMPACT_ATOMS: atom_id res chain seq x y z
N MET A 1 -0.29 -24.31 7.76
CA MET A 1 -1.04 -23.23 8.42
C MET A 1 -1.96 -22.61 7.38
N TYR A 2 -3.25 -22.48 7.68
CA TYR A 2 -4.25 -21.97 6.73
C TYR A 2 -4.62 -20.54 7.14
N VAL A 3 -4.46 -19.59 6.23
CA VAL A 3 -4.60 -18.15 6.48
C VAL A 3 -5.79 -17.63 5.68
N PRO A 4 -6.82 -17.05 6.33
CA PRO A 4 -7.97 -16.53 5.62
C PRO A 4 -7.60 -15.29 4.80
N ASP A 5 -7.78 -15.38 3.49
CA ASP A 5 -7.59 -14.25 2.58
C ASP A 5 -8.90 -13.48 2.39
N ARG A 6 -8.94 -12.18 2.73
CA ARG A 6 -10.15 -11.35 2.63
C ARG A 6 -10.76 -11.33 1.23
N MET A 7 -9.96 -11.16 0.18
CA MET A 7 -10.48 -11.09 -1.18
C MET A 7 -11.13 -12.42 -1.62
N HIS A 8 -10.50 -13.56 -1.35
CA HIS A 8 -10.99 -14.86 -1.77
C HIS A 8 -12.07 -15.43 -0.84
N HIS A 9 -12.02 -15.11 0.45
CA HIS A 9 -12.97 -15.61 1.45
C HIS A 9 -14.19 -14.71 1.60
N ALA A 10 -13.99 -13.39 1.71
CA ALA A 10 -15.08 -12.44 1.88
C ALA A 10 -15.66 -12.02 0.52
N ASP A 11 -14.89 -11.30 -0.32
CA ASP A 11 -15.40 -10.72 -1.58
C ASP A 11 -15.90 -11.81 -2.56
N LEU A 12 -14.99 -12.70 -2.98
CA LEU A 12 -15.23 -13.75 -3.99
C LEU A 12 -15.77 -15.06 -3.39
N GLY A 13 -16.20 -15.02 -2.14
CA GLY A 13 -16.55 -16.21 -1.39
C GLY A 13 -17.90 -16.12 -0.74
N LEU A 14 -17.88 -15.65 0.50
CA LEU A 14 -19.04 -15.61 1.36
C LEU A 14 -20.05 -14.56 0.91
N PHE A 15 -19.62 -13.37 0.46
CA PHE A 15 -20.55 -12.38 -0.05
C PHE A 15 -21.20 -12.82 -1.37
N GLN A 16 -20.41 -13.38 -2.29
CA GLN A 16 -20.96 -14.01 -3.49
C GLN A 16 -22.00 -15.08 -3.14
N TYR A 17 -21.72 -15.93 -2.15
CA TYR A 17 -22.67 -16.94 -1.70
C TYR A 17 -23.94 -16.31 -1.12
N GLN A 18 -23.82 -15.31 -0.25
CA GLN A 18 -24.95 -14.60 0.36
C GLN A 18 -25.83 -13.93 -0.69
N LEU A 19 -25.22 -13.32 -1.71
CA LEU A 19 -25.94 -12.68 -2.80
C LEU A 19 -26.69 -13.70 -3.66
N ARG A 20 -26.04 -14.83 -3.99
CA ARG A 20 -26.68 -15.93 -4.71
C ARG A 20 -27.84 -16.53 -3.91
N PHE A 21 -27.63 -16.79 -2.63
CA PHE A 21 -28.67 -17.26 -1.71
C PHE A 21 -29.87 -16.31 -1.68
N THR A 22 -29.62 -14.99 -1.65
CA THR A 22 -30.69 -13.99 -1.65
C THR A 22 -31.51 -14.03 -2.94
N VAL A 23 -30.84 -14.12 -4.10
CA VAL A 23 -31.53 -14.24 -5.40
C VAL A 23 -32.32 -15.55 -5.50
N GLU A 24 -31.76 -16.68 -5.04
CA GLU A 24 -32.45 -17.97 -4.99
C GLU A 24 -33.67 -17.92 -4.07
N LEU A 25 -33.54 -17.33 -2.88
CA LEU A 25 -34.63 -17.14 -1.92
C LEU A 25 -35.78 -16.30 -2.51
N LEU A 26 -35.45 -15.18 -3.17
CA LEU A 26 -36.42 -14.31 -3.82
C LEU A 26 -37.16 -15.04 -4.96
N ASN A 27 -36.43 -15.80 -5.78
CA ASN A 27 -37.03 -16.63 -6.83
C ASN A 27 -37.99 -17.68 -6.27
N LEU A 28 -37.59 -18.37 -5.19
CA LEU A 28 -38.40 -19.43 -4.58
C LEU A 28 -39.69 -18.90 -3.95
N LYS A 29 -39.62 -17.78 -3.21
CA LYS A 29 -40.78 -17.25 -2.47
C LYS A 29 -41.67 -16.31 -3.27
N TYR A 30 -41.09 -15.50 -4.16
CA TYR A 30 -41.78 -14.37 -4.78
C TYR A 30 -41.71 -14.37 -6.32
N ARG A 31 -41.12 -15.42 -6.91
CA ARG A 31 -40.93 -15.59 -8.37
C ARG A 31 -40.11 -14.45 -9.00
N SER A 32 -40.01 -14.46 -10.33
CA SER A 32 -39.16 -13.57 -11.12
C SER A 32 -39.48 -12.06 -10.97
N SER A 33 -40.64 -11.70 -10.41
CA SER A 33 -41.03 -10.30 -10.17
C SER A 33 -40.12 -9.60 -9.17
N SER A 34 -39.68 -10.28 -8.11
CA SER A 34 -38.82 -9.65 -7.09
C SER A 34 -37.41 -9.39 -7.58
N ILE A 35 -36.91 -10.18 -8.52
CA ILE A 35 -35.63 -9.90 -9.18
C ILE A 35 -35.72 -8.63 -10.02
N LYS A 36 -36.80 -8.47 -10.79
CA LYS A 36 -37.01 -7.26 -11.60
C LYS A 36 -37.04 -6.01 -10.73
N ILE A 37 -37.75 -6.05 -9.59
CA ILE A 37 -37.80 -4.93 -8.64
C ILE A 37 -36.41 -4.63 -8.06
N LEU A 38 -35.65 -5.67 -7.71
CA LEU A 38 -34.30 -5.54 -7.18
C LEU A 38 -33.32 -4.95 -8.23
N GLU A 39 -33.44 -5.36 -9.50
CA GLU A 39 -32.72 -4.76 -10.63
C GLU A 39 -33.12 -3.31 -10.89
N GLU A 40 -34.42 -3.01 -10.82
CA GLU A 40 -34.94 -1.65 -10.94
C GLU A 40 -34.35 -0.76 -9.85
N ARG A 41 -34.38 -1.20 -8.59
CA ARG A 41 -33.79 -0.46 -7.46
C ARG A 41 -32.29 -0.25 -7.63
N LEU A 42 -31.55 -1.26 -8.08
CA LEU A 42 -30.12 -1.12 -8.40
C LEU A 42 -29.90 -0.03 -9.47
N SER A 43 -30.78 0.03 -10.49
CA SER A 43 -30.69 1.03 -11.57
C SER A 43 -31.02 2.46 -11.12
N GLN A 44 -31.79 2.61 -10.03
CA GLN A 44 -32.16 3.92 -9.46
C GLN A 44 -31.08 4.52 -8.56
N ILE A 45 -30.02 3.77 -8.24
CA ILE A 45 -28.95 4.31 -7.41
C ILE A 45 -28.25 5.45 -8.16
N PRO A 46 -28.13 6.64 -7.55
CA PRO A 46 -27.45 7.77 -8.16
C PRO A 46 -26.02 7.44 -8.56
N HIS A 47 -25.56 8.05 -9.65
CA HIS A 47 -24.17 7.94 -10.03
C HIS A 47 -23.26 8.56 -8.97
N TYR A 48 -22.24 7.82 -8.53
CA TYR A 48 -21.25 8.29 -7.56
C TYR A 48 -19.83 8.04 -8.08
N PRO A 49 -18.88 8.99 -7.91
CA PRO A 49 -17.49 8.78 -8.29
C PRO A 49 -16.91 7.54 -7.60
N ASN A 50 -16.31 6.63 -8.36
CA ASN A 50 -15.75 5.36 -7.89
C ASN A 50 -16.75 4.28 -7.45
N LEU A 51 -18.04 4.43 -7.78
CA LEU A 51 -19.04 3.36 -7.61
C LEU A 51 -19.43 2.82 -8.99
N LYS A 52 -19.01 1.59 -9.31
CA LYS A 52 -19.41 0.93 -10.56
C LYS A 52 -20.68 0.12 -10.34
N ILE A 53 -21.79 0.69 -10.77
CA ILE A 53 -23.09 0.01 -10.73
C ILE A 53 -23.32 -0.69 -12.08
N PHE A 54 -23.64 -1.97 -12.02
CA PHE A 54 -23.94 -2.76 -13.20
C PHE A 54 -25.27 -2.32 -13.82
N LYS A 55 -25.23 -1.97 -15.11
CA LYS A 55 -26.47 -1.77 -15.89
C LYS A 55 -27.09 -3.08 -16.38
N SER A 56 -26.34 -4.19 -16.32
CA SER A 56 -26.71 -5.48 -16.91
C SER A 56 -27.06 -6.53 -15.86
N GLY A 57 -28.13 -6.31 -15.08
CA GLY A 57 -28.85 -7.31 -14.27
C GLY A 57 -28.06 -8.22 -13.30
N PHE A 58 -28.78 -9.01 -12.50
CA PHE A 58 -28.20 -10.02 -11.61
C PHE A 58 -27.91 -11.36 -12.34
N GLU A 59 -28.19 -11.46 -13.64
CA GLU A 59 -27.90 -12.66 -14.45
C GLU A 59 -26.40 -13.00 -14.54
N ARG A 60 -25.51 -12.00 -14.34
CA ARG A 60 -24.05 -12.17 -14.44
C ARG A 60 -23.36 -12.30 -13.08
N LEU A 61 -24.09 -12.53 -11.99
CA LEU A 61 -23.57 -12.63 -10.63
C LEU A 61 -22.31 -13.52 -10.51
N ASN A 62 -22.27 -14.64 -11.21
CA ASN A 62 -21.12 -15.57 -11.12
C ASN A 62 -19.82 -15.05 -11.76
N ARG A 63 -19.84 -13.89 -12.42
CA ARG A 63 -18.71 -13.36 -13.20
C ARG A 63 -18.22 -11.99 -12.71
N LEU A 64 -18.70 -11.52 -11.57
CA LEU A 64 -18.28 -10.23 -11.03
C LEU A 64 -16.85 -10.31 -10.47
N THR A 65 -16.12 -9.21 -10.62
CA THR A 65 -14.79 -9.00 -10.04
C THR A 65 -14.91 -8.64 -8.56
N ALA A 66 -13.82 -8.82 -7.79
CA ALA A 66 -13.79 -8.46 -6.37
C ALA A 66 -14.18 -6.98 -6.13
N SER A 67 -13.67 -6.07 -6.97
CA SER A 67 -14.02 -4.64 -6.88
C SER A 67 -15.51 -4.37 -7.07
N GLU A 68 -16.14 -5.12 -7.96
CA GLU A 68 -17.56 -4.96 -8.23
C GLU A 68 -18.43 -5.54 -7.10
N TYR A 69 -18.02 -6.65 -6.48
CA TYR A 69 -18.67 -7.14 -5.27
C TYR A 69 -18.59 -6.11 -4.14
N ARG A 70 -17.43 -5.45 -3.96
CA ARG A 70 -17.27 -4.37 -2.98
C ARG A 70 -18.20 -3.19 -3.25
N ASP A 71 -18.38 -2.83 -4.52
CA ASP A 71 -19.33 -1.78 -4.90
C ASP A 71 -20.77 -2.18 -4.63
N LEU A 72 -21.14 -3.45 -4.87
CA LEU A 72 -22.45 -3.98 -4.47
C LEU A 72 -22.64 -3.96 -2.95
N MET A 73 -21.66 -4.42 -2.16
CA MET A 73 -21.75 -4.41 -0.68
C MET A 73 -22.16 -3.04 -0.13
N LYS A 74 -21.64 -1.95 -0.70
CA LYS A 74 -21.96 -0.57 -0.29
C LYS A 74 -23.44 -0.21 -0.47
N VAL A 75 -24.11 -0.82 -1.45
CA VAL A 75 -25.47 -0.43 -1.86
C VAL A 75 -26.53 -1.48 -1.54
N MET A 76 -26.16 -2.74 -1.32
CA MET A 76 -27.10 -3.85 -1.16
C MET A 76 -28.14 -3.61 -0.06
N LEU A 77 -27.75 -3.02 1.07
CA LEU A 77 -28.67 -2.78 2.18
C LEU A 77 -29.84 -1.88 1.76
N PHE A 78 -29.59 -0.83 0.99
CA PHE A 78 -30.63 0.08 0.48
C PHE A 78 -31.53 -0.57 -0.57
N ILE A 79 -30.99 -1.52 -1.33
CA ILE A 79 -31.75 -2.25 -2.35
C ILE A 79 -32.74 -3.23 -1.70
N LEU A 80 -32.28 -3.89 -0.62
CA LEU A 80 -33.05 -4.91 0.10
C LEU A 80 -34.06 -4.32 1.09
N ASP A 81 -33.84 -3.08 1.56
CA ASP A 81 -34.76 -2.45 2.47
C ASP A 81 -36.17 -2.34 1.89
N ASP A 82 -37.17 -2.76 2.66
CA ASP A 82 -38.56 -2.90 2.23
C ASP A 82 -38.76 -3.58 0.84
N LEU A 83 -37.93 -4.56 0.48
CA LEU A 83 -38.07 -5.30 -0.79
C LEU A 83 -39.14 -6.39 -0.68
N ILE A 84 -39.18 -7.06 0.47
CA ILE A 84 -40.00 -8.24 0.73
C ILE A 84 -41.22 -7.84 1.59
N LEU A 85 -42.43 -8.26 1.16
CA LEU A 85 -43.68 -8.00 1.87
C LEU A 85 -43.72 -8.60 3.29
N ASP A 86 -43.08 -9.75 3.50
CA ASP A 86 -42.89 -10.34 4.82
C ASP A 86 -41.86 -9.52 5.61
N LYS A 87 -42.37 -8.64 6.48
CA LYS A 87 -41.54 -7.72 7.29
C LYS A 87 -40.50 -8.43 8.15
N ASN A 88 -40.82 -9.61 8.68
CA ASN A 88 -39.88 -10.36 9.53
C ASN A 88 -38.76 -10.95 8.68
N LEU A 89 -39.09 -11.51 7.51
CA LEU A 89 -38.07 -12.01 6.59
C LEU A 89 -37.19 -10.88 6.04
N ASN A 90 -37.80 -9.76 5.65
CA ASN A 90 -37.08 -8.59 5.15
C ASN A 90 -36.09 -8.06 6.19
N LYS A 91 -36.55 -7.92 7.44
CA LYS A 91 -35.70 -7.51 8.56
C LYS A 91 -34.54 -8.48 8.77
N ASN A 92 -34.81 -9.79 8.86
CA ASN A 92 -33.75 -10.78 9.03
C ASN A 92 -32.72 -10.76 7.89
N LEU A 93 -33.17 -10.53 6.65
CA LEU A 93 -32.30 -10.40 5.49
C LEU A 93 -31.44 -9.13 5.59
N CYS A 94 -32.02 -7.99 5.94
CA CYS A 94 -31.30 -6.74 6.16
C CYS A 94 -30.29 -6.87 7.30
N ASP A 95 -30.68 -7.49 8.42
CA ASP A 95 -29.81 -7.76 9.57
C ASP A 95 -28.62 -8.63 9.16
N LEU A 96 -28.82 -9.66 8.31
CA LEU A 96 -27.74 -10.50 7.78
C LEU A 96 -26.74 -9.70 6.92
N PHE A 97 -27.23 -8.79 6.06
CA PHE A 97 -26.36 -7.92 5.27
C PHE A 97 -25.66 -6.86 6.13
N SER A 98 -26.33 -6.31 7.15
CA SER A 98 -25.71 -5.38 8.10
C SER A 98 -24.56 -6.05 8.86
N LEU A 99 -24.80 -7.23 9.43
CA LEU A 99 -23.77 -8.01 10.13
C LEU A 99 -22.58 -8.34 9.20
N TRP A 100 -22.86 -8.65 7.94
CA TRP A 100 -21.81 -8.86 6.94
C TRP A 100 -20.97 -7.59 6.71
N ILE A 101 -21.63 -6.44 6.54
CA ILE A 101 -20.97 -5.15 6.31
C ILE A 101 -20.10 -4.77 7.52
N ASP A 102 -20.61 -4.92 8.74
CA ASP A 102 -19.87 -4.64 9.97
C ASP A 102 -18.62 -5.52 10.07
N MET A 103 -18.77 -6.82 9.82
CA MET A 103 -17.66 -7.77 9.81
C MET A 103 -16.62 -7.41 8.74
N TYR A 104 -17.10 -6.97 7.56
CA TYR A 104 -16.25 -6.54 6.47
C TYR A 104 -15.45 -5.29 6.82
N ILE A 105 -16.10 -4.26 7.39
CA ILE A 105 -15.44 -3.02 7.85
C ILE A 105 -14.37 -3.34 8.88
N TRP A 106 -14.64 -4.23 9.83
CA TRP A 106 -13.64 -4.61 10.84
C TRP A 106 -12.46 -5.36 10.25
N SER A 107 -12.66 -6.14 9.19
CA SER A 107 -11.56 -6.79 8.46
C SER A 107 -10.60 -5.79 7.77
N HIS A 108 -10.97 -4.51 7.71
CA HIS A 108 -10.12 -3.44 7.18
C HIS A 108 -9.42 -2.60 8.26
N LYS A 109 -9.65 -2.86 9.54
CA LYS A 109 -8.95 -2.15 10.62
C LYS A 109 -7.45 -2.40 10.55
N GLN A 110 -6.66 -1.34 10.81
CA GLN A 110 -5.20 -1.41 10.90
C GLN A 110 -4.69 -1.85 12.28
N GLY A 111 -5.59 -2.21 13.20
CA GLY A 111 -5.25 -2.73 14.50
C GLY A 111 -6.48 -3.29 15.20
N TYR A 112 -6.27 -4.26 16.08
CA TYR A 112 -7.33 -4.93 16.83
C TYR A 112 -7.03 -4.88 18.32
N THR A 113 -7.97 -4.36 19.10
CA THR A 113 -7.99 -4.55 20.55
C THR A 113 -8.53 -5.94 20.89
N LYS A 114 -8.33 -6.41 22.14
CA LYS A 114 -8.95 -7.66 22.61
C LYS A 114 -10.47 -7.62 22.53
N SER A 115 -11.08 -6.44 22.73
CA SER A 115 -12.52 -6.24 22.60
C SER A 115 -12.97 -6.44 21.16
N ASP A 116 -12.26 -5.86 20.19
CA ASP A 116 -12.58 -6.04 18.76
C ASP A 116 -12.57 -7.53 18.36
N LEU A 117 -11.59 -8.30 18.86
CA LEU A 117 -11.50 -9.73 18.58
C LEU A 117 -12.63 -10.54 19.21
N TYR A 118 -13.04 -10.18 20.43
CA TYR A 118 -14.17 -10.80 21.11
C TYR A 118 -15.49 -10.54 20.37
N GLU A 119 -15.68 -9.30 19.95
CA GLU A 119 -16.87 -8.88 19.23
C GLU A 119 -16.93 -9.57 17.85
N PHE A 120 -15.78 -9.74 17.19
CA PHE A 120 -15.66 -10.46 15.92
C PHE A 120 -16.02 -11.94 16.10
N GLU A 121 -15.58 -12.54 17.20
CA GLU A 121 -15.96 -13.89 17.58
C GLU A 121 -17.48 -14.03 17.80
N LEU A 122 -18.11 -13.01 18.40
CA LEU A 122 -19.54 -13.03 18.68
C LEU A 122 -20.38 -12.98 17.38
N MET A 123 -20.03 -12.08 16.46
CA MET A 123 -20.68 -11.94 15.16
C MET A 123 -20.66 -13.25 14.36
N SER A 124 -19.55 -13.98 14.46
CA SER A 124 -19.34 -15.22 13.74
C SER A 124 -20.09 -16.43 14.32
N LYS A 125 -20.70 -16.32 15.51
CA LYS A 125 -21.60 -17.34 16.10
C LYS A 125 -23.01 -17.33 15.50
N PHE A 126 -23.42 -16.24 14.84
CA PHE A 126 -24.76 -16.09 14.28
C PHE A 126 -24.98 -16.86 12.97
N SER A 127 -24.04 -17.70 12.51
CA SER A 127 -24.23 -18.46 11.28
C SER A 127 -25.17 -19.66 11.50
N PRO A 128 -26.36 -19.69 10.85
CA PRO A 128 -27.25 -20.84 10.89
C PRO A 128 -26.71 -22.04 10.10
N SER A 129 -25.63 -21.85 9.33
CA SER A 129 -25.12 -22.87 8.40
C SER A 129 -24.31 -23.97 9.08
N ASN A 130 -24.16 -23.95 10.41
CA ASN A 130 -23.28 -24.85 11.18
C ASN A 130 -21.87 -25.00 10.58
N LEU A 131 -21.35 -23.93 9.95
CA LEU A 131 -20.04 -23.89 9.29
C LEU A 131 -19.86 -24.86 8.10
N ASN A 132 -20.96 -25.28 7.46
CA ASN A 132 -20.92 -26.08 6.22
C ASN A 132 -20.27 -25.38 5.02
N LEU A 133 -19.92 -24.10 5.15
CA LEU A 133 -19.18 -23.34 4.15
C LEU A 133 -17.70 -23.32 4.54
N PRO A 134 -16.78 -23.97 3.78
CA PRO A 134 -15.36 -24.00 4.11
C PRO A 134 -14.75 -22.61 4.28
N LYS A 135 -15.18 -21.64 3.46
CA LYS A 135 -14.74 -20.23 3.57
C LYS A 135 -15.22 -19.57 4.86
N LEU A 136 -16.40 -19.95 5.36
CA LEU A 136 -16.93 -19.44 6.63
C LEU A 136 -16.19 -20.08 7.80
N HIS A 137 -15.96 -21.39 7.73
CA HIS A 137 -15.14 -22.12 8.71
C HIS A 137 -13.75 -21.50 8.83
N SER A 138 -13.11 -21.25 7.67
CA SER A 138 -11.84 -20.54 7.56
C SER A 138 -11.85 -19.23 8.33
N TRP A 139 -12.81 -18.38 7.97
CA TRP A 139 -12.96 -17.04 8.53
C TRP A 139 -13.25 -17.09 10.04
N ARG A 140 -14.07 -18.04 10.47
CA ARG A 140 -14.50 -18.21 11.87
C ARG A 140 -13.37 -18.66 12.78
N PHE A 141 -12.59 -19.65 12.37
CA PHE A 141 -11.64 -20.34 13.24
C PHE A 141 -10.21 -19.93 13.03
N HIS A 142 -9.85 -19.49 11.83
CA HIS A 142 -8.45 -19.21 11.51
C HIS A 142 -8.15 -17.71 11.40
N LEU A 143 -9.15 -16.82 11.37
CA LEU A 143 -8.89 -15.39 11.26
C LEU A 143 -8.26 -14.83 12.53
N ILE A 144 -8.85 -15.07 13.70
CA ILE A 144 -8.32 -14.58 14.98
C ILE A 144 -6.90 -15.12 15.24
N PRO A 145 -6.61 -16.44 15.08
CA PRO A 145 -5.24 -16.94 15.16
C PRO A 145 -4.28 -16.28 14.16
N SER A 146 -4.74 -16.02 12.92
CA SER A 146 -3.93 -15.33 11.92
C SER A 146 -3.65 -13.88 12.32
N ILE A 147 -4.62 -13.19 12.93
CA ILE A 147 -4.43 -11.83 13.45
C ILE A 147 -3.40 -11.81 14.58
N TYR A 148 -3.46 -12.78 15.50
CA TYR A 148 -2.46 -12.88 16.56
C TYR A 148 -1.03 -13.14 16.04
N GLN A 149 -0.91 -13.86 14.92
CA GLN A 149 0.40 -14.24 14.37
C GLN A 149 0.97 -13.21 13.38
N PHE A 150 0.12 -12.60 12.56
CA PHE A 150 0.54 -11.77 11.43
C PHE A 150 0.08 -10.31 11.55
N GLY A 151 -0.65 -9.96 12.61
CA GLY A 151 -1.16 -8.61 12.83
C GLY A 151 -2.52 -8.38 12.17
N THR A 152 -2.59 -7.46 11.22
CA THR A 152 -3.84 -7.07 10.57
C THR A 152 -4.19 -7.98 9.40
N VAL A 153 -5.47 -8.09 9.07
CA VAL A 153 -5.91 -8.88 7.90
C VAL A 153 -5.22 -8.42 6.62
N SER A 154 -4.99 -7.11 6.48
CA SER A 154 -4.33 -6.51 5.33
C SER A 154 -2.90 -7.02 5.11
N GLU A 155 -2.16 -7.33 6.18
CA GLU A 155 -0.76 -7.77 6.12
C GLU A 155 -0.58 -9.16 5.54
N PHE A 156 -1.60 -10.02 5.63
CA PHE A 156 -1.55 -11.39 5.12
C PHE A 156 -2.52 -11.65 3.95
N THR A 157 -3.08 -10.60 3.34
CA THR A 157 -3.86 -10.76 2.10
C THR A 157 -2.98 -10.98 0.88
N SER A 158 -3.51 -11.74 -0.07
CA SER A 158 -2.95 -11.98 -1.41
C SER A 158 -3.27 -10.87 -2.42
N GLU A 159 -4.01 -9.82 -2.03
CA GLU A 159 -4.44 -8.73 -2.93
C GLU A 159 -3.24 -8.07 -3.64
N THR A 160 -2.16 -7.80 -2.89
CA THR A 160 -0.93 -7.21 -3.44
C THR A 160 -0.26 -8.14 -4.45
N TYR A 161 -0.16 -9.43 -4.13
CA TYR A 161 0.44 -10.42 -5.02
C TYR A 161 -0.38 -10.61 -6.30
N GLU A 162 -1.71 -10.64 -6.21
CA GLU A 162 -2.61 -10.73 -7.37
C GLU A 162 -2.51 -9.48 -8.26
N LEU A 163 -2.40 -8.29 -7.65
CA LEU A 163 -2.17 -7.06 -8.39
C LEU A 163 -0.81 -7.07 -9.10
N LEU A 164 0.26 -7.50 -8.43
CA LEU A 164 1.60 -7.63 -9.03
C LEU A 164 1.60 -8.65 -10.16
N HIS A 165 0.97 -9.80 -9.99
CA HIS A 165 0.85 -10.80 -11.04
C HIS A 165 0.05 -10.28 -12.25
N LYS A 166 -1.03 -9.52 -12.00
CA LYS A 166 -1.80 -8.88 -13.07
C LYS A 166 -0.97 -7.85 -13.84
N THR A 167 -0.25 -6.98 -13.13
CA THR A 167 0.49 -5.83 -13.68
C THR A 167 1.84 -6.20 -14.27
N ASN A 168 2.60 -7.08 -13.62
CA ASN A 168 3.96 -7.42 -14.02
C ASN A 168 4.05 -8.70 -14.87
N VAL A 169 3.00 -9.53 -14.89
CA VAL A 169 3.01 -10.79 -15.65
C VAL A 169 1.94 -10.78 -16.73
N LYS A 170 0.65 -10.77 -16.36
CA LYS A 170 -0.44 -10.93 -17.34
C LYS A 170 -0.48 -9.80 -18.38
N GLN A 171 -0.35 -8.55 -17.96
CA GLN A 171 -0.38 -7.39 -18.86
C GLN A 171 0.83 -7.36 -19.80
N PRO A 172 2.09 -7.40 -19.32
CA PRO A 172 3.27 -7.46 -20.17
C PRO A 172 3.25 -8.64 -21.13
N TYR A 173 2.84 -9.83 -20.64
CA TYR A 173 2.71 -11.00 -21.50
C TYR A 173 1.77 -10.76 -22.69
N ARG A 174 0.60 -10.15 -22.46
CA ARG A 174 -0.36 -9.81 -23.53
C ARG A 174 0.19 -8.79 -24.53
N MET A 175 1.10 -7.91 -24.09
CA MET A 175 1.74 -6.90 -24.93
C MET A 175 2.92 -7.44 -25.76
N THR A 176 3.42 -8.63 -25.46
CA THR A 176 4.52 -9.25 -26.25
C THR A 176 4.04 -9.80 -27.59
N ASN A 177 4.95 -9.85 -28.56
CA ASN A 177 4.72 -10.52 -29.85
C ASN A 177 4.96 -12.05 -29.81
N LYS A 178 5.10 -12.63 -28.60
CA LYS A 178 5.39 -14.06 -28.33
C LYS A 178 6.76 -14.58 -28.76
N CYS A 179 7.62 -13.75 -29.33
CA CYS A 179 9.03 -14.07 -29.53
C CYS A 179 9.85 -13.60 -28.32
N GLN A 180 10.78 -14.42 -27.81
CA GLN A 180 11.66 -14.03 -26.68
C GLN A 180 10.90 -13.39 -25.50
N ILE A 181 9.80 -14.04 -25.09
CA ILE A 181 8.77 -13.50 -24.19
C ILE A 181 9.35 -12.87 -22.93
N ASN A 182 10.28 -13.56 -22.25
CA ASN A 182 10.85 -13.09 -20.99
C ASN A 182 11.59 -11.75 -21.15
N LYS A 183 12.36 -11.57 -22.23
CA LYS A 183 13.09 -10.31 -22.48
C LYS A 183 12.13 -9.15 -22.71
N GLN A 184 11.07 -9.38 -23.49
CA GLN A 184 10.07 -8.35 -23.76
C GLN A 184 9.27 -7.99 -22.51
N MET A 185 8.84 -8.98 -21.73
CA MET A 185 8.13 -8.74 -20.47
C MET A 185 8.98 -7.92 -19.49
N GLN A 186 10.27 -8.28 -19.32
CA GLN A 186 11.21 -7.53 -18.49
C GLN A 186 11.37 -6.07 -18.96
N ALA A 187 11.52 -5.85 -20.27
CA ALA A 187 11.63 -4.51 -20.83
C ALA A 187 10.36 -3.66 -20.59
N ILE A 188 9.17 -4.26 -20.76
CA ILE A 188 7.89 -3.58 -20.54
C ILE A 188 7.72 -3.19 -19.07
N VAL A 189 7.95 -4.11 -18.14
CA VAL A 189 7.85 -3.83 -16.69
C VAL A 189 8.86 -2.76 -16.28
N ARG A 190 10.10 -2.85 -16.78
CA ARG A 190 11.13 -1.82 -16.52
C ARG A 190 10.68 -0.44 -16.99
N HIS A 191 10.16 -0.35 -18.22
CA HIS A 191 9.64 0.90 -18.76
C HIS A 191 8.48 1.46 -17.92
N GLN A 192 7.52 0.63 -17.53
CA GLN A 192 6.38 1.04 -16.68
C GLN A 192 6.85 1.57 -15.31
N ASN A 193 7.83 0.92 -14.69
CA ASN A 193 8.39 1.37 -13.41
C ASN A 193 9.09 2.72 -13.54
N ILE A 194 9.88 2.92 -14.59
CA ILE A 194 10.54 4.20 -14.89
C ILE A 194 9.50 5.31 -15.10
N MET A 195 8.48 5.06 -15.92
CA MET A 195 7.42 6.05 -16.18
C MET A 195 6.63 6.40 -14.91
N THR A 196 6.34 5.41 -14.06
CA THR A 196 5.66 5.65 -12.77
C THR A 196 6.53 6.49 -11.83
N LEU A 197 7.84 6.25 -11.81
CA LEU A 197 8.79 7.07 -11.05
C LEU A 197 8.82 8.51 -11.56
N ILE A 198 8.93 8.70 -12.87
CA ILE A 198 8.91 10.02 -13.52
C ILE A 198 7.59 10.75 -13.20
N GLN A 199 6.44 10.08 -13.31
CA GLN A 199 5.14 10.66 -12.98
C GLN A 199 5.04 11.06 -11.51
N LYS A 200 5.57 10.27 -10.57
CA LYS A 200 5.61 10.63 -9.13
C LYS A 200 6.51 11.83 -8.86
N LEU A 201 7.60 11.97 -9.62
CA LEU A 201 8.48 13.15 -9.55
C LEU A 201 7.79 14.39 -10.13
N GLN A 202 7.05 14.23 -11.23
CA GLN A 202 6.31 15.31 -11.90
C GLN A 202 5.06 15.74 -11.13
N SER A 203 4.24 14.82 -10.60
CA SER A 203 3.02 15.16 -9.84
C SER A 203 3.32 15.87 -8.52
N ARG A 204 4.51 15.64 -7.93
CA ARG A 204 5.02 16.43 -6.81
C ARG A 204 5.43 17.85 -7.20
N SER A 205 5.65 18.14 -8.48
CA SER A 205 5.97 19.48 -9.00
C SER A 205 4.75 20.32 -9.39
N TYR A 206 3.61 19.69 -9.71
CA TYR A 206 2.41 20.40 -10.21
C TYR A 206 1.53 21.04 -9.12
N ASN A 207 1.89 20.94 -7.83
CA ASN A 207 1.24 21.68 -6.73
C ASN A 207 2.01 22.92 -6.27
N THR A 208 3.04 23.34 -7.01
CA THR A 208 3.76 24.59 -6.74
C THR A 208 3.90 25.38 -8.03
N ASN A 209 2.93 26.25 -8.31
CA ASN A 209 3.28 27.52 -8.93
C ASN A 209 4.28 28.19 -7.97
N ILE A 210 5.58 28.15 -8.27
CA ILE A 210 6.62 29.11 -7.85
C ILE A 210 7.99 28.62 -8.38
N HIS A 211 8.52 29.46 -9.27
CA HIS A 211 9.93 29.76 -9.57
C HIS A 211 10.93 28.63 -9.89
N HIS A 212 11.39 28.65 -11.14
CA HIS A 212 12.68 28.14 -11.56
C HIS A 212 13.81 28.74 -10.70
N GLY A 213 14.59 27.90 -10.03
CA GLY A 213 15.90 28.25 -9.47
C GLY A 213 16.23 27.57 -8.14
N LYS A 214 17.28 26.72 -8.12
CA LYS A 214 17.93 26.27 -6.87
C LYS A 214 18.46 27.49 -6.13
N ILE A 215 17.92 27.81 -4.95
CA ILE A 215 18.48 28.83 -4.06
C ILE A 215 19.18 28.12 -2.89
N SER A 216 20.50 27.97 -2.96
CA SER A 216 21.36 27.76 -1.79
C SER A 216 21.74 29.14 -1.25
N LYS A 217 21.77 29.31 0.08
CA LYS A 217 22.23 30.58 0.69
C LYS A 217 23.39 30.46 1.68
N LYS A 218 24.01 29.28 1.86
CA LYS A 218 25.28 29.18 2.62
C LYS A 218 26.15 28.02 2.16
N PHE A 219 27.19 28.35 1.38
CA PHE A 219 28.23 27.42 0.99
C PHE A 219 29.22 27.23 2.14
N ILE A 220 29.47 25.98 2.53
CA ILE A 220 30.44 25.65 3.57
C ILE A 220 31.82 25.43 2.95
N LYS A 221 31.88 24.67 1.86
CA LYS A 221 33.15 24.31 1.21
C LYS A 221 32.91 23.97 -0.24
N GLN A 222 33.85 24.37 -1.09
CA GLN A 222 33.91 23.94 -2.49
C GLN A 222 35.03 22.92 -2.62
N LEU A 223 34.74 21.79 -3.26
CA LEU A 223 35.65 20.68 -3.49
C LEU A 223 35.76 20.42 -4.99
N THR A 224 36.88 19.87 -5.42
CA THR A 224 37.04 19.30 -6.76
C THR A 224 37.19 17.78 -6.68
N GLN A 225 36.88 17.06 -7.75
CA GLN A 225 37.01 15.59 -7.77
C GLN A 225 38.41 15.11 -7.36
N HIS A 226 39.47 15.78 -7.83
CA HIS A 226 40.85 15.44 -7.48
C HIS A 226 41.20 15.71 -6.00
N THR A 227 40.41 16.53 -5.30
CA THR A 227 40.59 16.81 -3.87
C THR A 227 39.77 15.90 -2.96
N ILE A 228 38.90 15.02 -3.50
CA ILE A 228 38.07 14.12 -2.69
C ILE A 228 38.95 13.17 -1.87
N ASP A 229 39.96 12.55 -2.49
CA ASP A 229 40.85 11.61 -1.82
C ASP A 229 41.63 12.30 -0.68
N GLN A 230 42.12 13.52 -0.92
CA GLN A 230 42.78 14.34 0.10
C GLN A 230 41.86 14.70 1.27
N VAL A 231 40.57 14.95 0.99
CA VAL A 231 39.58 15.22 2.04
C VAL A 231 39.25 13.95 2.83
N ILE A 232 39.15 12.79 2.17
CA ILE A 232 38.97 11.50 2.85
C ILE A 232 40.13 11.24 3.82
N ASP A 233 41.36 11.46 3.38
CA ASP A 233 42.56 11.25 4.22
C ASP A 233 42.60 12.23 5.41
N GLN A 234 42.21 13.50 5.20
CA GLN A 234 42.05 14.46 6.30
C GLN A 234 40.98 14.03 7.31
N LEU A 235 39.85 13.50 6.84
CA LEU A 235 38.75 13.04 7.69
C LEU A 235 39.14 11.78 8.48
N LYS A 236 39.87 10.84 7.87
CA LYS A 236 40.40 9.64 8.55
C LYS A 236 41.36 9.99 9.70
N ASN A 237 42.11 11.07 9.57
CA ASN A 237 43.06 11.53 10.59
C ASN A 237 42.42 12.35 11.73
N THR A 238 41.14 12.71 11.62
CA THR A 238 40.44 13.47 12.65
C THR A 238 39.78 12.49 13.64
N GLN A 239 40.26 12.45 14.89
CA GLN A 239 40.01 11.39 15.89
C GLN A 239 38.55 11.19 16.38
N ASN A 240 37.52 11.74 15.70
CA ASN A 240 36.15 11.72 16.23
C ASN A 240 35.03 11.62 15.18
N LEU A 241 35.28 11.02 14.01
CA LEU A 241 34.25 10.86 12.97
C LEU A 241 33.67 9.44 12.92
N ASN A 242 32.35 9.37 12.78
CA ASN A 242 31.58 8.13 12.67
C ASN A 242 31.99 7.35 11.40
N ASN A 243 32.32 6.06 11.52
CA ASN A 243 32.76 5.17 10.43
C ASN A 243 31.83 5.18 9.20
N LEU A 244 30.53 5.45 9.38
CA LEU A 244 29.57 5.56 8.29
C LEU A 244 29.85 6.74 7.36
N TRP A 245 30.35 7.85 7.89
CA TRP A 245 30.69 9.03 7.10
C TRP A 245 31.89 8.75 6.19
N ILE A 246 32.91 8.10 6.73
CA ILE A 246 34.12 7.72 5.98
C ILE A 246 33.72 6.80 4.80
N ASN A 247 32.91 5.77 5.06
CA ASN A 247 32.43 4.86 4.02
C ASN A 247 31.56 5.59 2.96
N GLY A 248 30.73 6.55 3.38
CA GLY A 248 29.94 7.37 2.45
C GLY A 248 30.81 8.22 1.53
N PHE A 249 31.86 8.86 2.06
CA PHE A 249 32.80 9.64 1.27
C PHE A 249 33.69 8.77 0.36
N GLU A 250 34.10 7.58 0.80
CA GLU A 250 34.83 6.62 -0.04
C GLU A 250 34.05 6.22 -1.29
N LYS A 251 32.72 6.07 -1.15
CA LYS A 251 31.82 5.75 -2.27
C LYS A 251 31.40 6.95 -3.09
N LEU A 252 31.64 8.18 -2.62
CA LEU A 252 31.24 9.40 -3.33
C LEU A 252 31.92 9.49 -4.71
N LYS A 253 33.20 9.11 -4.78
CA LYS A 253 33.96 9.13 -6.03
C LYS A 253 33.33 8.18 -7.06
N SER A 254 33.06 6.92 -6.70
CA SER A 254 32.43 5.98 -7.63
C SER A 254 31.05 6.45 -8.09
N CYS A 255 30.23 7.00 -7.19
CA CYS A 255 28.91 7.51 -7.57
C CYS A 255 28.98 8.69 -8.56
N ILE A 256 30.03 9.51 -8.49
CA ILE A 256 30.26 10.59 -9.46
C ILE A 256 30.58 9.99 -10.83
N TYR A 257 31.47 8.99 -10.90
CA TYR A 257 31.77 8.31 -12.16
C TYR A 257 30.53 7.63 -12.74
N ASP A 258 29.76 6.90 -11.92
CA ASP A 258 28.53 6.24 -12.36
C ASP A 258 27.53 7.26 -12.92
N TYR A 259 27.35 8.43 -12.27
CA TYR A 259 26.46 9.49 -12.76
C TYR A 259 26.89 9.99 -14.15
N PHE A 260 28.16 10.36 -14.33
CA PHE A 260 28.62 10.94 -15.58
C PHE A 260 28.64 9.91 -16.73
N GLN A 261 28.88 8.63 -16.43
CA GLN A 261 28.79 7.56 -17.41
C GLN A 261 27.34 7.21 -17.79
N ASP A 262 26.46 7.05 -16.79
CA ASP A 262 25.12 6.50 -17.01
C ASP A 262 24.10 7.56 -17.45
N ILE A 263 24.30 8.83 -17.06
CA ILE A 263 23.33 9.91 -17.31
C ILE A 263 23.83 10.87 -18.40
N GLU A 264 25.10 11.28 -18.34
CA GLU A 264 25.68 12.25 -19.29
C GLU A 264 26.42 11.55 -20.44
N GLU A 265 26.54 10.21 -20.42
CA GLU A 265 27.23 9.39 -21.42
C GLU A 265 28.71 9.76 -21.64
N TRP A 266 29.39 10.32 -20.62
CA TRP A 266 30.80 10.69 -20.70
C TRP A 266 31.71 9.47 -20.61
N SER A 267 32.81 9.47 -21.36
CA SER A 267 33.85 8.45 -21.18
C SER A 267 34.66 8.73 -19.91
N ILE A 268 35.34 7.71 -19.37
CA ILE A 268 36.24 7.86 -18.21
C ILE A 268 37.28 8.96 -18.46
N GLN A 269 37.78 9.04 -19.70
CA GLN A 269 38.79 10.02 -20.08
C GLN A 269 38.24 11.45 -20.07
N ASP A 270 36.97 11.63 -20.47
CA ASP A 270 36.32 12.94 -20.44
C ASP A 270 36.09 13.41 -18.99
N ILE A 271 35.70 12.48 -18.11
CA ILE A 271 35.50 12.76 -16.68
C ILE A 271 36.83 13.14 -16.01
N GLU A 272 37.93 12.43 -16.30
CA GLU A 272 39.24 12.67 -15.69
C GLU A 272 39.91 13.96 -16.18
N ASN A 273 39.60 14.40 -17.40
CA ASN A 273 40.11 15.64 -17.97
C ASN A 273 39.32 16.88 -17.51
N GLU A 274 38.14 16.69 -16.92
CA GLU A 274 37.26 17.77 -16.49
C GLU A 274 37.36 18.07 -14.99
N THR A 275 37.25 19.36 -14.65
CA THR A 275 37.32 19.79 -13.25
C THR A 275 35.93 19.86 -12.63
N ILE A 276 35.47 18.71 -12.11
CA ILE A 276 34.14 18.63 -11.48
C ILE A 276 34.16 19.36 -10.13
N LYS A 277 33.41 20.45 -10.03
CA LYS A 277 33.23 21.27 -8.83
C LYS A 277 32.03 20.79 -8.02
N ILE A 278 32.27 20.43 -6.76
CA ILE A 278 31.28 19.96 -5.80
C ILE A 278 31.11 21.01 -4.72
N ASN A 279 29.91 21.57 -4.62
CA ASN A 279 29.58 22.57 -3.61
C ASN A 279 28.90 21.91 -2.41
N VAL A 280 29.55 21.94 -1.25
CA VAL A 280 29.00 21.45 0.02
C VAL A 280 28.20 22.57 0.67
N CYS A 281 26.91 22.33 0.86
CA CYS A 281 25.97 23.28 1.46
C CYS A 281 25.50 22.79 2.82
N GLU A 282 25.25 23.72 3.75
CA GLU A 282 24.68 23.40 5.07
C GLU A 282 23.24 22.89 4.94
N PHE A 283 22.51 23.48 4.01
CA PHE A 283 21.19 23.05 3.59
C PHE A 283 20.96 23.41 2.12
N ALA A 284 20.06 22.69 1.47
CA ALA A 284 19.63 22.94 0.12
C ALA A 284 18.10 22.92 0.04
N TYR A 285 17.54 23.98 -0.56
CA TYR A 285 16.14 23.99 -0.97
C TYR A 285 16.06 23.34 -2.34
N LEU A 286 15.45 22.17 -2.39
CA LEU A 286 15.07 21.55 -3.66
C LEU A 286 13.80 22.23 -4.17
N ASN A 287 13.61 22.22 -5.50
CA ASN A 287 12.47 22.86 -6.19
C ASN A 287 11.07 22.41 -5.69
N ASN A 288 11.01 21.37 -4.85
CA ASN A 288 9.80 20.79 -4.28
C ASN A 288 9.59 21.20 -2.81
N ASN A 289 10.17 22.32 -2.36
CA ASN A 289 10.19 22.78 -0.95
C ASN A 289 10.80 21.80 0.07
N VAL A 290 11.44 20.73 -0.40
CA VAL A 290 12.21 19.81 0.45
C VAL A 290 13.51 20.49 0.84
N ILE A 291 13.76 20.56 2.15
CA ILE A 291 15.02 21.07 2.68
C ILE A 291 15.89 19.88 3.04
N VAL A 292 16.95 19.67 2.28
CA VAL A 292 18.00 18.72 2.65
C VAL A 292 18.99 19.47 3.54
N ARG A 293 19.28 18.98 4.74
CA ARG A 293 20.17 19.64 5.70
C ARG A 293 21.28 18.69 6.12
N ALA A 294 22.50 19.21 6.20
CA ALA A 294 23.66 18.50 6.71
C ALA A 294 23.91 18.78 8.21
N THR A 295 23.18 19.73 8.81
CA THR A 295 23.27 20.07 10.24
C THR A 295 21.99 19.69 11.00
N PRO A 296 22.10 19.10 12.21
CA PRO A 296 20.94 18.64 12.99
C PRO A 296 20.20 19.75 13.75
N ASN A 297 20.72 20.99 13.82
CA ASN A 297 20.15 22.06 14.64
C ASN A 297 19.47 23.15 13.80
N TYR A 298 18.16 23.34 14.03
CA TYR A 298 17.41 24.51 13.57
C TYR A 298 16.84 25.23 14.79
N TYR A 299 17.26 26.48 15.04
CA TYR A 299 16.78 27.29 16.18
C TYR A 299 16.87 26.60 17.56
N GLY A 300 17.90 25.78 17.79
CA GLY A 300 18.08 25.07 19.06
C GLY A 300 17.14 23.89 19.30
N GLN A 301 16.41 23.42 18.27
CA GLN A 301 15.64 22.18 18.32
C GLN A 301 16.17 21.14 17.32
N ALA A 302 16.20 19.89 17.76
CA ALA A 302 16.48 18.73 16.93
C ALA A 302 15.24 18.41 16.08
N SER A 303 15.34 18.57 14.76
CA SER A 303 14.27 18.18 13.84
C SER A 303 14.49 16.74 13.37
N PHE A 304 13.66 15.81 13.82
CA PHE A 304 13.59 14.48 13.23
C PHE A 304 12.92 14.58 11.86
N SER A 305 13.58 14.06 10.84
CA SER A 305 12.93 13.63 9.59
C SER A 305 12.42 12.21 9.83
N ASP A 306 11.19 11.89 9.41
CA ASP A 306 10.53 10.57 9.53
C ASP A 306 11.21 9.44 8.71
N VAL A 307 12.53 9.51 8.52
CA VAL A 307 13.33 8.47 7.89
C VAL A 307 14.20 7.84 8.96
N CYS A 308 13.66 6.86 9.66
CA CYS A 308 14.45 5.92 10.44
C CYS A 308 14.98 4.85 9.46
N ILE A 309 16.31 4.76 9.31
CA ILE A 309 16.95 3.59 8.70
C ILE A 309 17.45 2.74 9.87
N GLU A 310 16.74 1.66 10.15
CA GLU A 310 17.16 0.63 11.10
C GLU A 310 17.94 -0.44 10.34
N MET A 311 19.13 -0.80 10.82
CA MET A 311 19.95 -1.89 10.28
C MET A 311 20.03 -3.01 11.32
N GLU A 312 19.69 -4.21 10.88
CA GLU A 312 19.66 -5.44 11.68
C GLU A 312 21.06 -5.77 12.25
N SER A 313 21.16 -6.00 13.56
CA SER A 313 22.28 -6.71 14.17
C SER A 313 21.87 -8.16 14.44
N SER A 314 22.58 -9.08 13.80
CA SER A 314 22.38 -10.54 13.84
C SER A 314 22.22 -11.16 15.26
N ILE A 315 21.17 -11.98 15.35
CA ILE A 315 20.54 -12.84 16.41
C ILE A 315 21.54 -13.79 17.13
N PRO A 316 21.47 -14.18 18.45
CA PRO A 316 20.39 -15.01 19.04
C PRO A 316 20.09 -14.94 20.57
N GLY A 317 18.83 -15.24 20.96
CA GLY A 317 18.48 -15.68 22.33
C GLY A 317 17.31 -14.95 23.03
N TYR A 318 16.12 -15.55 22.94
CA TYR A 318 14.88 -15.33 23.72
C TYR A 318 14.73 -14.18 24.75
N ALA A 319 13.71 -13.37 24.47
CA ALA A 319 12.64 -12.83 25.34
C ALA A 319 12.91 -11.67 26.35
N ARG A 320 12.22 -10.53 26.13
CA ARG A 320 10.92 -10.21 26.78
C ARG A 320 10.28 -8.89 26.29
N ARG A 321 8.96 -8.99 26.04
CA ARG A 321 7.84 -8.08 26.37
C ARG A 321 7.98 -6.55 26.27
N TRP A 322 7.21 -5.99 25.33
CA TRP A 322 6.36 -4.78 25.34
C TRP A 322 6.51 -3.77 26.50
N ALA A 323 6.73 -2.49 26.14
CA ALA A 323 5.92 -1.35 26.59
C ALA A 323 6.20 -0.12 25.71
N GLU A 324 5.15 0.51 25.19
CA GLU A 324 5.21 1.91 24.76
C GLU A 324 5.54 2.79 25.98
N ALA A 325 6.57 3.63 25.86
CA ALA A 325 6.70 4.83 26.66
C ALA A 325 7.40 5.89 25.79
N PRO A 326 6.77 7.05 25.52
CA PRO A 326 7.47 8.19 24.95
C PRO A 326 8.48 8.68 26.00
N VAL A 327 9.76 8.50 25.71
CA VAL A 327 10.83 9.07 26.54
C VAL A 327 10.87 10.56 26.28
N TYR A 328 10.26 11.32 27.19
CA TYR A 328 10.56 12.73 27.39
C TYR A 328 12.02 12.86 27.84
N ILE A 329 12.87 13.46 27.01
CA ILE A 329 14.13 14.05 27.47
C ILE A 329 13.93 15.56 27.44
N HIS A 330 13.69 16.14 28.61
CA HIS A 330 13.84 17.58 28.80
C HIS A 330 15.32 17.97 28.67
N PRO A 331 15.63 19.14 28.07
CA PRO A 331 16.99 19.64 28.02
C PRO A 331 17.39 20.31 29.34
N SER A 332 18.69 20.18 29.61
CA SER A 332 19.58 21.01 30.44
C SER A 332 19.47 20.97 31.97
N GLY A 333 20.55 20.45 32.56
CA GLY A 333 21.33 21.01 33.66
C GLY A 333 22.79 20.65 33.43
#